data_AF-A0A969NBH7-F1
#
_entry.id   AF-A0A969NBH7-F1
#
_cell.length_a   1.000
_cell.length_b   1.000
_cell.length_c   1.000
_cell.angle_alpha   90.00
_cell.angle_beta   90.00
_cell.angle_gamma   90.00
#
_symmetry.space_group_name_H-M   'P 1'
#
loop_
_entity.id
_entity.type
_entity.pdbx_description
1 polymer ?
#
loop_
_entity_poly.entity_id
_entity_poly.type
_entity_poly.pdbx_seq_one_letter_code
_entity_poly.pdbx_strand_id
1 'polypeptide(L)'
;MKTYFFIAFIFFYHIAISQNYTVGHVLDLDGKTHNGSIDYKQWKKNPVSILFKSETGDVISYRAADLKSFSVGNDYYVSRVVTIDKMPVEAHKLAEFVVDSSKVDTLFLLTLVEGKVSLFSLVDDIKTHLFIEKDGNCQELNNRKRYDREKLRVITSEAYKGQLMFLLSDWTELNSAKIQKMRYATKPIQELIVDYNKSQIGEFYTHSFERALFQWSLNFGFVRQELKAKNLNSIDDPALISDIVKSNFNPSNKIVAGLSLNIVFGRNLRRVSLYNQILYVPTLYTGKYVLSDTETMYSEACTDLDFAYLRIANMFRYRLNNSGVLEPYIMLGFSNNFNVKFDSKRTIRTINNGEESLK
;
A
#
# COMPACT_ATOMS: atom_id res chain seq x y z
N MET A 1 -0.69 -32.67 -6.82
CA MET A 1 -0.55 -31.22 -7.13
C MET A 1 -1.83 -30.55 -7.62
N LYS A 2 -2.71 -31.19 -8.40
CA LYS A 2 -3.91 -30.54 -8.96
C LYS A 2 -5.01 -30.18 -7.94
N THR A 3 -5.11 -30.92 -6.83
CA THR A 3 -6.19 -30.75 -5.84
C THR A 3 -5.99 -29.57 -4.89
N TYR A 4 -4.74 -29.21 -4.56
CA TYR A 4 -4.44 -28.07 -3.69
C TYR A 4 -4.66 -26.71 -4.37
N PHE A 5 -4.59 -26.66 -5.70
CA PHE A 5 -4.82 -25.43 -6.47
C PHE A 5 -6.30 -25.02 -6.48
N PHE A 6 -7.22 -25.99 -6.39
CA PHE A 6 -8.67 -25.75 -6.40
C PHE A 6 -9.19 -25.19 -5.06
N ILE A 7 -8.63 -25.65 -3.93
CA ILE A 7 -8.98 -25.15 -2.58
C ILE A 7 -8.49 -23.71 -2.38
N ALA A 8 -7.32 -23.36 -2.94
CA ALA A 8 -6.83 -21.97 -2.93
C ALA A 8 -7.78 -21.02 -3.68
N PHE A 9 -8.38 -21.47 -4.80
CA PHE A 9 -9.27 -20.63 -5.61
C PHE A 9 -10.62 -20.32 -4.92
N ILE A 10 -11.15 -21.26 -4.13
CA ILE A 10 -12.40 -21.08 -3.38
C ILE A 10 -12.21 -20.08 -2.22
N PHE A 11 -11.06 -20.09 -1.55
CA PHE A 11 -10.73 -19.11 -0.50
C PHE A 11 -10.59 -17.68 -1.06
N PHE A 12 -10.09 -17.50 -2.29
CA PHE A 12 -9.99 -16.19 -2.92
C PHE A 12 -11.36 -15.59 -3.30
N TYR A 13 -12.36 -16.42 -3.63
CA TYR A 13 -13.67 -15.94 -4.06
C TYR A 13 -14.50 -15.33 -2.92
N HIS A 14 -14.38 -15.86 -1.69
CA HIS A 14 -15.08 -15.30 -0.53
C HIS A 14 -14.48 -13.98 0.00
N ILE A 15 -13.17 -13.74 -0.22
CA ILE A 15 -12.53 -12.47 0.16
C ILE A 15 -13.02 -11.30 -0.73
N ALA A 16 -13.50 -11.59 -1.94
CA ALA A 16 -13.93 -10.57 -2.89
C ALA A 16 -15.35 -10.01 -2.65
N ILE A 17 -16.15 -10.58 -1.73
CA ILE A 17 -17.57 -10.21 -1.54
C ILE A 17 -17.89 -9.78 -0.09
N SER A 18 -16.88 -9.48 0.75
CA SER A 18 -17.18 -8.91 2.07
C SER A 18 -17.60 -7.44 1.93
N GLN A 19 -18.87 -7.12 2.21
CA GLN A 19 -19.31 -5.75 2.47
C GLN A 19 -18.47 -5.20 3.64
N ASN A 20 -17.77 -4.08 3.42
CA ASN A 20 -16.87 -3.51 4.43
C ASN A 20 -17.61 -2.43 5.20
N TYR A 21 -18.61 -2.85 5.98
CA TYR A 21 -19.31 -1.96 6.88
C TYR A 21 -18.33 -1.37 7.90
N THR A 22 -18.12 -0.06 7.78
CA THR A 22 -17.26 0.73 8.66
C THR A 22 -18.15 1.67 9.45
N VAL A 23 -17.87 1.82 10.74
CA VAL A 23 -18.61 2.73 11.62
C VAL A 23 -18.60 4.14 11.02
N GLY A 24 -19.77 4.77 11.04
CA GLY A 24 -19.97 6.10 10.47
C GLY A 24 -21.33 6.65 10.87
N HIS A 25 -21.64 7.84 10.37
CA HIS A 25 -22.96 8.46 10.56
C HIS A 25 -23.39 9.21 9.31
N VAL A 26 -24.70 9.41 9.18
CA VAL A 26 -25.30 10.26 8.15
C VAL A 26 -26.03 11.42 8.82
N LEU A 27 -25.99 12.59 8.19
CA LEU A 27 -26.77 13.76 8.57
C LEU A 27 -27.85 13.95 7.51
N ASP A 28 -29.12 13.80 7.90
CA ASP A 28 -30.23 13.95 6.98
C ASP A 28 -30.52 15.43 6.64
N LEU A 29 -31.50 15.64 5.75
CA LEU A 29 -31.92 16.98 5.32
C LEU A 29 -32.56 17.81 6.45
N ASP A 30 -33.13 17.16 7.47
CA ASP A 30 -33.70 17.82 8.66
C ASP A 30 -32.61 18.20 9.68
N GLY A 31 -31.37 17.74 9.49
CA GLY A 31 -30.25 17.99 10.38
C GLY A 31 -30.18 17.02 11.56
N LYS A 32 -30.87 15.88 11.47
CA LYS A 32 -30.75 14.79 12.45
C LYS A 32 -29.63 13.83 12.02
N THR A 33 -28.77 13.52 12.99
CA THR A 33 -27.68 12.55 12.81
C THR A 33 -28.19 11.14 13.10
N HIS A 34 -27.89 10.20 12.21
CA HIS A 34 -28.16 8.78 12.39
C HIS A 34 -26.83 8.02 12.40
N ASN A 35 -26.56 7.35 13.52
CA ASN A 35 -25.36 6.52 13.69
C ASN A 35 -25.59 5.12 13.14
N GLY A 36 -24.53 4.51 12.62
CA GLY A 36 -24.60 3.16 12.08
C GLY A 36 -23.29 2.75 11.43
N SER A 37 -23.38 2.03 10.33
CA SER A 37 -22.22 1.64 9.54
C SER A 37 -22.47 1.83 8.05
N ILE A 38 -21.44 2.21 7.31
CA ILE A 38 -21.53 2.44 5.87
C ILE A 38 -20.69 1.38 5.16
N ASP A 39 -21.21 0.79 4.07
CA ASP A 39 -20.43 -0.09 3.19
C ASP A 39 -19.32 0.73 2.50
N TYR A 40 -18.17 0.78 3.16
CA TYR A 40 -17.09 1.67 2.80
C TYR A 40 -16.15 0.99 1.80
N LYS A 41 -16.24 1.43 0.55
CA LYS A 41 -15.45 0.88 -0.56
C LYS A 41 -14.13 1.62 -0.77
N GLN A 42 -13.75 2.49 0.16
CA GLN A 42 -12.53 3.33 0.08
C GLN A 42 -12.35 3.96 -1.29
N TRP A 43 -13.38 4.71 -1.62
CA TRP A 43 -13.65 5.26 -2.93
C TRP A 43 -12.43 6.01 -3.50
N LYS A 44 -11.92 5.53 -4.63
CA LYS A 44 -10.97 6.31 -5.46
C LYS A 44 -11.67 7.47 -6.18
N LYS A 45 -12.97 7.31 -6.44
CA LYS A 45 -13.89 8.27 -7.06
C LYS A 45 -15.05 8.50 -6.11
N ASN A 46 -15.47 9.73 -5.90
CA ASN A 46 -16.54 10.02 -4.94
C ASN A 46 -17.77 9.16 -5.20
N PRO A 47 -18.43 8.64 -4.15
CA PRO A 47 -19.60 7.79 -4.33
C PRO A 47 -20.76 8.58 -4.94
N VAL A 48 -21.51 7.93 -5.82
CA VAL A 48 -22.82 8.45 -6.29
C VAL A 48 -23.91 8.13 -5.27
N SER A 49 -23.77 7.00 -4.57
CA SER A 49 -24.62 6.57 -3.47
C SER A 49 -23.81 5.78 -2.45
N ILE A 50 -24.32 5.73 -1.22
CA ILE A 50 -23.78 4.91 -0.13
C ILE A 50 -24.84 3.95 0.38
N LEU A 51 -24.42 2.78 0.88
CA LEU A 51 -25.29 1.88 1.62
C LEU A 51 -25.01 2.07 3.11
N PHE A 52 -26.00 2.62 3.82
CA PHE A 52 -25.98 2.82 5.26
C PHE A 52 -26.76 1.69 5.94
N LYS A 53 -26.18 1.10 6.98
CA LYS A 53 -26.81 0.12 7.84
C LYS A 53 -27.06 0.76 9.20
N SER A 54 -28.32 0.86 9.59
CA SER A 54 -28.72 1.36 10.91
C SER A 54 -28.30 0.42 12.03
N GLU A 55 -28.40 0.88 13.28
CA GLU A 55 -28.21 0.05 14.46
C GLU A 55 -29.23 -1.10 14.57
N THR A 56 -30.44 -0.92 14.04
CA THR A 56 -31.47 -1.97 13.94
C THR A 56 -31.17 -3.02 12.87
N GLY A 57 -30.19 -2.76 11.99
CA GLY A 57 -29.75 -3.66 10.94
C GLY A 57 -30.36 -3.39 9.57
N ASP A 58 -31.25 -2.40 9.45
CA ASP A 58 -31.87 -1.99 8.19
C ASP A 58 -30.84 -1.35 7.27
N VAL A 59 -30.87 -1.71 5.99
CA VAL A 59 -29.94 -1.19 4.98
C VAL A 59 -30.68 -0.21 4.07
N ILE A 60 -30.21 1.04 4.04
CA ILE A 60 -30.77 2.15 3.28
C ILE A 60 -29.72 2.67 2.30
N SER A 61 -30.13 2.88 1.04
CA SER A 61 -29.28 3.51 0.04
C SER A 61 -29.53 5.01 0.00
N TYR A 62 -28.51 5.82 0.28
CA TYR A 62 -28.58 7.27 0.20
C TYR A 62 -27.78 7.82 -1.00
N ARG A 63 -28.34 8.80 -1.69
CA ARG A 63 -27.67 9.66 -2.68
C ARG A 63 -27.42 11.03 -2.06
N ALA A 64 -26.65 11.86 -2.75
CA ALA A 64 -26.35 13.22 -2.29
C ALA A 64 -27.60 14.09 -2.09
N ALA A 65 -28.68 13.82 -2.83
CA ALA A 65 -29.94 14.54 -2.67
C ALA A 65 -30.67 14.18 -1.35
N ASP A 66 -30.33 13.06 -0.72
CA ASP A 66 -31.06 12.53 0.44
C ASP A 66 -30.42 12.95 1.78
N LEU A 67 -29.19 13.46 1.76
CA LEU A 67 -28.38 13.75 2.94
C LEU A 67 -27.74 15.14 2.85
N LYS A 68 -27.50 15.77 4.00
CA LYS A 68 -26.60 16.93 4.10
C LYS A 68 -25.14 16.51 4.05
N SER A 69 -24.79 15.45 4.77
CA SER A 69 -23.42 14.92 4.83
C SER A 69 -23.40 13.49 5.36
N PHE A 70 -22.24 12.84 5.24
CA PHE A 70 -21.95 11.60 5.95
C PHE A 70 -20.46 11.52 6.30
N SER A 71 -20.14 10.73 7.32
CA SER A 71 -18.76 10.40 7.69
C SER A 71 -18.55 8.90 7.75
N VAL A 72 -17.37 8.44 7.35
CA VAL A 72 -16.97 7.04 7.43
C VAL A 72 -15.45 6.92 7.51
N GLY A 73 -14.95 6.25 8.55
CA GLY A 73 -13.52 6.26 8.86
C GLY A 73 -13.03 7.69 9.10
N ASN A 74 -12.03 8.14 8.33
CA ASN A 74 -11.51 9.51 8.38
C ASN A 74 -12.08 10.42 7.29
N ASP A 75 -12.95 9.91 6.43
CA ASP A 75 -13.53 10.70 5.35
C ASP A 75 -14.84 11.34 5.80
N TYR A 76 -14.98 12.62 5.45
CA TYR A 76 -16.20 13.39 5.62
C TYR A 76 -16.65 13.90 4.25
N TYR A 77 -17.90 13.62 3.89
CA TYR A 77 -18.48 14.02 2.63
C TYR A 77 -19.68 14.93 2.87
N VAL A 78 -19.77 16.00 2.11
CA VAL A 78 -20.92 16.91 2.12
C VAL A 78 -21.66 16.86 0.80
N SER A 79 -22.98 17.01 0.86
CA SER A 79 -23.80 17.16 -0.33
C SER A 79 -23.81 18.62 -0.76
N ARG A 80 -23.55 18.88 -2.04
CA ARG A 80 -23.65 20.22 -2.63
C ARG A 80 -24.26 20.14 -4.03
N VAL A 81 -25.08 21.14 -4.34
CA VAL A 81 -25.52 21.41 -5.71
C VAL A 81 -24.45 22.29 -6.35
N VAL A 82 -23.76 21.76 -7.36
CA VAL A 82 -22.63 22.45 -8.00
C VAL A 82 -22.71 22.33 -9.51
N THR A 83 -22.13 23.31 -10.19
CA THR A 83 -21.85 23.19 -11.63
C THR A 83 -20.49 22.54 -11.80
N ILE A 84 -20.42 21.50 -12.62
CA ILE A 84 -19.20 20.72 -12.88
C ILE A 84 -18.81 20.80 -14.35
N ASP A 85 -17.53 21.03 -14.62
CA ASP A 85 -16.96 21.03 -15.96
C ASP A 85 -16.71 19.60 -16.49
N LYS A 86 -17.46 19.17 -17.51
CA LYS A 86 -17.31 17.86 -18.15
C LYS A 86 -16.35 17.84 -19.35
N MET A 87 -15.61 18.92 -19.59
CA MET A 87 -14.62 18.95 -20.67
C MET A 87 -13.53 17.88 -20.45
N PRO A 88 -13.15 17.14 -21.52
CA PRO A 88 -12.12 16.12 -21.45
C PRO A 88 -10.74 16.74 -21.17
N VAL A 89 -9.78 15.90 -20.76
CA VAL A 89 -8.41 16.34 -20.48
C VAL A 89 -7.39 15.79 -21.49
N GLU A 90 -7.78 14.78 -22.27
CA GLU A 90 -6.93 14.17 -23.29
C GLU A 90 -6.92 15.01 -24.57
N ALA A 91 -5.73 15.22 -25.14
CA ALA A 91 -5.53 16.12 -26.28
C ALA A 91 -6.34 15.73 -27.53
N HIS A 92 -6.47 14.42 -27.82
CA HIS A 92 -7.24 13.95 -28.98
C HIS A 92 -8.74 14.25 -28.83
N LYS A 93 -9.32 14.04 -27.64
CA LYS A 93 -10.73 14.37 -27.37
C LYS A 93 -10.98 15.88 -27.37
N LEU A 94 -10.02 16.67 -26.90
CA LEU A 94 -10.12 18.14 -26.91
C LEU A 94 -10.21 18.73 -28.32
N ALA A 95 -9.64 18.07 -29.34
CA ALA A 95 -9.74 18.53 -30.72
C ALA A 95 -11.16 18.37 -31.29
N GLU A 96 -11.89 17.34 -30.83
CA GLU A 96 -13.25 17.02 -31.26
C GLU A 96 -14.31 17.88 -30.55
N PHE A 97 -14.05 18.31 -29.31
CA PHE A 97 -14.97 19.14 -28.54
C PHE A 97 -14.94 20.61 -28.99
N VAL A 98 -16.10 21.12 -29.42
CA VAL A 98 -16.29 22.51 -29.88
C VAL A 98 -17.05 23.37 -28.86
N VAL A 99 -17.81 22.75 -27.95
CA VAL A 99 -18.72 23.45 -27.02
C VAL A 99 -18.35 23.13 -25.58
N ASP A 100 -18.37 24.17 -24.74
CA ASP A 100 -18.17 24.05 -23.30
C ASP A 100 -19.26 23.16 -22.69
N SER A 101 -18.87 22.09 -22.01
CA SER A 101 -19.81 21.14 -21.41
C SER A 101 -19.78 21.30 -19.89
N SER A 102 -20.72 22.06 -19.34
CA SER A 102 -20.93 22.17 -17.90
C SER A 102 -22.28 21.58 -17.51
N LYS A 103 -22.37 20.95 -16.33
CA LYS A 103 -23.61 20.33 -15.83
C LYS A 103 -23.85 20.72 -14.38
N VAL A 104 -25.09 21.04 -14.02
CA VAL A 104 -25.51 21.17 -12.62
C VAL A 104 -25.86 19.78 -12.08
N ASP A 105 -25.32 19.42 -10.93
CA ASP A 105 -25.60 18.13 -10.28
C ASP A 105 -25.52 18.25 -8.75
N THR A 106 -26.15 17.30 -8.04
CA THR A 106 -26.07 17.19 -6.58
C THR A 106 -25.13 16.04 -6.24
N LEU A 107 -24.00 16.35 -5.63
CA LEU A 107 -22.89 15.41 -5.48
C LEU A 107 -22.37 15.35 -4.04
N PHE A 108 -21.87 14.18 -3.66
CA PHE A 108 -21.05 14.02 -2.45
C PHE A 108 -19.63 14.50 -2.72
N LEU A 109 -19.26 15.63 -2.13
CA LEU A 109 -17.92 16.19 -2.20
C LEU A 109 -17.13 15.79 -0.95
N LEU A 110 -15.90 15.31 -1.12
CA LEU A 110 -15.01 15.02 0.01
C LEU A 110 -14.52 16.34 0.58
N THR A 111 -14.76 16.57 1.86
CA THR A 111 -14.27 17.74 2.59
C THR A 111 -12.78 17.62 2.83
N LEU A 112 -12.01 18.57 2.32
CA LEU A 112 -10.57 18.68 2.52
C LEU A 112 -10.22 19.68 3.62
N VAL A 113 -10.99 20.77 3.69
CA VAL A 113 -10.94 21.80 4.73
C VAL A 113 -12.37 22.30 4.94
N GLU A 114 -12.78 22.51 6.18
CA GLU A 114 -14.05 23.15 6.51
C GLU A 114 -13.82 24.22 7.56
N GLY A 115 -14.24 25.45 7.28
CA GLY A 115 -13.97 26.63 8.10
C GLY A 115 -14.60 27.88 7.48
N LYS A 116 -14.00 29.05 7.70
CA LYS A 116 -14.48 30.30 7.06
C LYS A 116 -14.44 30.21 5.53
N VAL A 117 -13.41 29.57 5.00
CA VAL A 117 -13.36 29.09 3.61
C VAL A 117 -13.23 27.58 3.64
N SER A 118 -14.14 26.89 2.96
CA SER A 118 -14.13 25.44 2.83
C SER A 118 -13.59 25.02 1.47
N LEU A 119 -12.89 23.89 1.44
CA LEU A 119 -12.35 23.28 0.24
C LEU A 119 -12.84 21.84 0.16
N PHE A 120 -13.40 21.48 -1.00
CA PHE A 120 -13.90 20.14 -1.27
C PHE A 120 -13.26 19.56 -2.53
N SER A 121 -13.34 18.23 -2.67
CA SER A 121 -12.90 17.53 -3.88
C SER A 121 -13.95 16.56 -4.41
N LEU A 122 -14.01 16.48 -5.74
CA LEU A 122 -14.72 15.45 -6.48
C LEU A 122 -13.72 14.78 -7.42
N VAL A 123 -13.53 13.48 -7.30
CA VAL A 123 -12.81 12.68 -8.28
C VAL A 123 -13.84 11.90 -9.09
N ASP A 124 -13.92 12.18 -10.39
CA ASP A 124 -14.78 11.48 -11.33
C ASP A 124 -13.97 10.64 -12.33
N ASP A 125 -14.60 10.22 -13.43
CA ASP A 125 -13.96 9.42 -14.49
C ASP A 125 -12.96 10.22 -15.34
N ILE A 126 -13.08 11.54 -15.35
CA ILE A 126 -12.33 12.46 -16.20
C ILE A 126 -11.17 13.07 -15.43
N LYS A 127 -11.46 13.67 -14.26
CA LYS A 127 -10.48 14.47 -13.51
C LYS A 127 -10.87 14.65 -12.04
N THR A 128 -9.95 15.28 -11.32
CA THR A 128 -10.24 15.83 -9.99
C THR A 128 -10.71 17.27 -10.14
N HIS A 129 -11.88 17.55 -9.59
CA HIS A 129 -12.42 18.88 -9.42
C HIS A 129 -12.20 19.33 -7.98
N LEU A 130 -11.80 20.58 -7.81
CA LEU A 130 -11.72 21.22 -6.50
C LEU A 130 -12.81 22.28 -6.42
N PHE A 131 -13.55 22.28 -5.32
CA PHE A 131 -14.59 23.27 -5.06
C PHE A 131 -14.19 24.11 -3.86
N ILE A 132 -14.42 25.40 -3.95
CA ILE A 132 -14.20 26.36 -2.87
C ILE A 132 -15.55 26.93 -2.46
N GLU A 133 -15.78 27.01 -1.15
CA GLU A 133 -16.98 27.60 -0.58
C GLU A 133 -16.60 28.70 0.40
N LYS A 134 -17.20 29.87 0.20
CA LYS A 134 -17.09 31.02 1.09
C LYS A 134 -18.45 31.72 1.14
N ASP A 135 -18.90 32.11 2.32
CA ASP A 135 -20.16 32.82 2.51
C ASP A 135 -21.38 32.10 1.88
N GLY A 136 -21.38 30.77 1.95
CA GLY A 136 -22.46 29.92 1.40
C GLY A 136 -22.45 29.73 -0.13
N ASN A 137 -21.49 30.33 -0.85
CA ASN A 137 -21.34 30.15 -2.29
C ASN A 137 -20.25 29.12 -2.60
N CYS A 138 -20.66 27.94 -3.08
CA CYS A 138 -19.77 26.85 -3.48
C CYS A 138 -19.58 26.85 -5.00
N GLN A 139 -18.34 26.98 -5.46
CA GLN A 139 -17.99 27.01 -6.88
C GLN A 139 -16.77 26.14 -7.21
N GLU A 140 -16.71 25.63 -8.44
CA GLU A 140 -15.53 24.92 -8.95
C GLU A 140 -14.36 25.89 -9.18
N LEU A 141 -13.16 25.49 -8.75
CA LEU A 141 -11.91 26.13 -9.12
C LEU A 141 -11.54 25.74 -10.56
N ASN A 142 -11.66 26.70 -11.47
CA ASN A 142 -11.60 26.46 -12.91
C ASN A 142 -10.16 26.27 -13.42
N ASN A 143 -9.84 25.05 -13.85
CA ASN A 143 -8.60 24.72 -14.53
C ASN A 143 -8.89 23.91 -15.80
N ARG A 144 -9.06 24.61 -16.93
CA ARG A 144 -9.56 24.01 -18.17
C ARG A 144 -8.46 23.89 -19.20
N LYS A 145 -8.45 22.79 -19.95
CA LYS A 145 -7.62 22.63 -21.15
C LYS A 145 -8.49 22.82 -22.38
N ARG A 146 -7.95 23.48 -23.40
CA ARG A 146 -8.60 23.62 -24.71
C ARG A 146 -7.60 23.39 -25.83
N TYR A 147 -8.07 22.89 -26.96
CA TYR A 147 -7.26 22.78 -28.17
C TYR A 147 -7.33 24.09 -28.96
N ASP A 148 -6.18 24.73 -29.14
CA ASP A 148 -6.00 25.87 -30.03
C ASP A 148 -5.77 25.35 -31.45
N ARG A 149 -6.80 25.47 -32.30
CA ARG A 149 -6.79 24.99 -33.68
C ARG A 149 -5.87 25.81 -34.58
N GLU A 150 -5.66 27.09 -34.29
CA GLU A 150 -4.77 27.95 -35.09
C GLU A 150 -3.30 27.58 -34.85
N LYS A 151 -2.95 27.31 -33.59
CA LYS A 151 -1.58 26.98 -33.18
C LYS A 151 -1.32 25.49 -33.01
N LEU A 152 -2.31 24.65 -33.33
CA LEU A 152 -2.30 23.19 -33.23
C LEU A 152 -1.74 22.67 -31.89
N ARG A 153 -2.15 23.28 -30.77
CA ARG A 153 -1.60 22.98 -29.43
C ARG A 153 -2.67 23.01 -28.35
N VAL A 154 -2.42 22.34 -27.23
CA VAL A 154 -3.27 22.44 -26.04
C VAL A 154 -2.86 23.65 -25.21
N ILE A 155 -3.83 24.48 -24.84
CA ILE A 155 -3.67 25.62 -23.93
C ILE A 155 -4.43 25.33 -22.65
N THR A 156 -3.83 25.69 -21.51
CA THR A 156 -4.46 25.60 -20.19
C THR A 156 -4.92 26.99 -19.74
N SER A 157 -6.18 27.11 -19.33
CA SER A 157 -6.72 28.28 -18.65
C SER A 157 -6.73 28.01 -17.14
N GLU A 158 -5.88 28.73 -16.41
CA GLU A 158 -5.68 28.59 -14.97
C GLU A 158 -6.52 29.62 -14.18
N ALA A 159 -7.79 29.80 -14.56
CA ALA A 159 -8.69 30.80 -14.00
C ALA A 159 -8.85 30.68 -12.46
N TYR A 160 -8.66 29.48 -11.91
CA TYR A 160 -8.65 29.24 -10.47
C TYR A 160 -7.68 30.14 -9.69
N LYS A 161 -6.56 30.56 -10.29
CA LYS A 161 -5.62 31.48 -9.63
C LYS A 161 -6.28 32.82 -9.33
N GLY A 162 -7.04 33.34 -10.30
CA GLY A 162 -7.85 34.55 -10.14
C GLY A 162 -8.96 34.37 -9.11
N GLN A 163 -9.67 33.23 -9.16
CA GLN A 163 -10.73 32.90 -8.19
C GLN A 163 -10.16 32.87 -6.76
N LEU A 164 -9.01 32.23 -6.54
CA LEU A 164 -8.36 32.18 -5.22
C LEU A 164 -7.92 33.57 -4.75
N MET A 165 -7.30 34.39 -5.62
CA MET A 165 -6.90 35.75 -5.23
C MET A 165 -8.11 36.62 -4.87
N PHE A 166 -9.22 36.48 -5.60
CA PHE A 166 -10.45 37.22 -5.33
C PHE A 166 -11.11 36.76 -4.02
N LEU A 167 -11.29 35.45 -3.83
CA LEU A 167 -11.98 34.91 -2.65
C LEU A 167 -11.19 35.11 -1.36
N LEU A 168 -9.86 35.17 -1.43
CA LEU A 168 -8.97 35.33 -0.28
C LEU A 168 -8.45 36.77 -0.15
N SER A 169 -9.07 37.75 -0.82
CA SER A 169 -8.59 39.14 -0.85
C SER A 169 -8.64 39.85 0.50
N ASP A 170 -9.43 39.32 1.44
CA ASP A 170 -9.54 39.78 2.82
C ASP A 170 -8.38 39.29 3.71
N TRP A 171 -7.48 38.45 3.19
CA TRP A 171 -6.29 37.99 3.90
C TRP A 171 -5.10 38.91 3.62
N THR A 172 -4.69 39.68 4.63
CA THR A 172 -3.61 40.68 4.51
C THR A 172 -2.24 40.09 4.16
N GLU A 173 -1.97 38.85 4.56
CA GLU A 173 -0.72 38.13 4.29
C GLU A 173 -0.76 37.32 2.99
N LEU A 174 -1.80 37.49 2.17
CA LEU A 174 -1.97 36.76 0.92
C LEU A 174 -0.76 36.96 -0.01
N ASN A 175 0.00 35.88 -0.20
CA ASN A 175 1.13 35.88 -1.12
C ASN A 175 0.64 35.59 -2.56
N SER A 176 0.30 36.64 -3.29
CA SER A 176 -0.15 36.54 -4.69
C SER A 176 0.88 35.85 -5.60
N ALA A 177 2.18 36.08 -5.37
CA ALA A 177 3.25 35.43 -6.12
C ALA A 177 3.29 33.90 -5.89
N LYS A 178 2.97 33.43 -4.67
CA LYS A 178 2.79 32.00 -4.35
C LYS A 178 1.64 31.41 -5.15
N ILE A 179 0.49 32.10 -5.23
CA ILE A 179 -0.69 31.65 -6.00
C ILE A 179 -0.39 31.59 -7.50
N GLN A 180 0.32 32.58 -8.05
CA GLN A 180 0.65 32.62 -9.47
C GLN A 180 1.50 31.42 -9.93
N LYS A 181 2.37 30.90 -9.06
CA LYS A 181 3.21 29.71 -9.32
C LYS A 181 2.57 28.41 -8.86
N MET A 182 1.43 28.47 -8.17
CA MET A 182 0.75 27.31 -7.60
C MET A 182 0.18 26.44 -8.72
N ARG A 183 0.46 25.13 -8.66
CA ARG A 183 -0.14 24.14 -9.57
C ARG A 183 -1.54 23.78 -9.10
N TYR A 184 -2.43 23.47 -10.05
CA TYR A 184 -3.76 22.93 -9.74
C TYR A 184 -3.63 21.49 -9.22
N ALA A 185 -3.53 21.36 -7.90
CA ALA A 185 -3.45 20.08 -7.22
C ALA A 185 -4.04 20.21 -5.81
N THR A 186 -4.60 19.11 -5.30
CA THR A 186 -5.26 19.06 -3.99
C THR A 186 -4.40 19.62 -2.86
N LYS A 187 -3.17 19.08 -2.70
CA LYS A 187 -2.29 19.43 -1.57
C LYS A 187 -1.91 20.92 -1.51
N PRO A 188 -1.33 21.55 -2.55
CA PRO A 188 -0.93 22.96 -2.46
C PRO A 188 -2.12 23.92 -2.26
N ILE A 189 -3.30 23.60 -2.82
CA ILE A 189 -4.51 24.41 -2.62
C ILE A 189 -5.06 24.18 -1.20
N GLN A 190 -5.09 22.94 -0.71
CA GLN A 190 -5.47 22.63 0.67
C GLN A 190 -4.59 23.38 1.68
N GLU A 191 -3.26 23.37 1.49
CA GLU A 191 -2.31 24.11 2.32
C GLU A 191 -2.62 25.62 2.33
N LEU A 192 -2.93 26.21 1.17
CA LEU A 192 -3.33 27.62 1.07
C LEU A 192 -4.60 27.92 1.87
N ILE A 193 -5.63 27.08 1.76
CA ILE A 193 -6.90 27.29 2.47
C ILE A 193 -6.75 27.06 3.98
N VAL A 194 -5.90 26.11 4.38
CA VAL A 194 -5.52 25.93 5.79
C VAL A 194 -4.79 27.15 6.33
N ASP A 195 -3.81 27.68 5.59
CA ASP A 195 -3.08 28.89 5.98
C ASP A 195 -4.05 30.08 6.13
N TYR A 196 -4.98 30.25 5.19
CA TYR A 196 -6.06 31.25 5.30
C TYR A 196 -6.90 31.05 6.56
N ASN A 197 -7.47 29.86 6.78
CA ASN A 197 -8.36 29.62 7.92
C ASN A 197 -7.66 29.78 9.28
N LYS A 198 -6.37 29.44 9.37
CA LYS A 198 -5.55 29.70 10.57
C LYS A 198 -5.40 31.19 10.88
N SER A 199 -5.45 32.05 9.86
CA SER A 199 -5.38 33.50 10.04
C SER A 199 -6.73 34.10 10.45
N GLN A 200 -7.80 33.31 10.50
CA GLN A 200 -9.14 33.74 10.87
C GLN A 200 -9.44 33.34 12.31
N ILE A 201 -10.38 34.04 12.95
CA ILE A 201 -10.90 33.66 14.26
C ILE A 201 -11.90 32.53 14.07
N GLY A 202 -11.67 31.39 14.74
CA GLY A 202 -12.59 30.25 14.74
C GLY A 202 -11.86 28.90 14.64
N GLU A 203 -12.59 27.83 14.90
CA GLU A 203 -12.12 26.48 14.63
C GLU A 203 -12.32 26.14 13.15
N PHE A 204 -11.44 25.31 12.62
CA PHE A 204 -11.58 24.75 11.29
C PHE A 204 -11.17 23.27 11.30
N TYR A 205 -11.83 22.48 10.48
CA TYR A 205 -11.50 21.09 10.21
C TYR A 205 -10.55 21.00 9.02
N THR A 206 -9.62 20.04 9.07
CA THR A 206 -8.77 19.68 7.94
C THR A 206 -8.73 18.17 7.81
N HIS A 207 -9.01 17.69 6.60
CA HIS A 207 -8.88 16.28 6.27
C HIS A 207 -7.41 15.87 6.28
N SER A 208 -7.11 14.86 7.09
CA SER A 208 -5.78 14.25 7.15
C SER A 208 -5.83 12.95 6.38
N PHE A 209 -5.16 12.91 5.22
CA PHE A 209 -4.97 11.66 4.50
C PHE A 209 -4.26 10.64 5.40
N GLU A 210 -4.80 9.43 5.48
CA GLU A 210 -4.16 8.34 6.21
C GLU A 210 -2.75 8.09 5.67
N ARG A 211 -1.75 8.44 6.48
CA ARG A 211 -0.34 8.24 6.15
C ARG A 211 0.03 6.78 6.31
N ALA A 212 1.06 6.35 5.58
CA ALA A 212 1.65 5.05 5.83
C ALA A 212 2.20 5.00 7.26
N LEU A 213 1.95 3.90 7.97
CA LEU A 213 2.54 3.64 9.28
C LEU A 213 3.78 2.80 9.11
N PHE A 214 4.85 3.20 9.78
CA PHE A 214 6.12 2.49 9.77
C PHE A 214 6.27 1.74 11.10
N GLN A 215 6.28 0.41 11.04
CA GLN A 215 6.42 -0.44 12.21
C GLN A 215 7.75 -1.18 12.14
N TRP A 216 8.61 -0.92 13.11
CA TRP A 216 9.88 -1.64 13.28
C TRP A 216 9.69 -2.84 14.20
N SER A 217 10.38 -3.94 13.93
CA SER A 217 10.34 -5.11 14.80
C SER A 217 11.67 -5.84 14.80
N LEU A 218 12.01 -6.37 15.98
CA LEU A 218 13.06 -7.38 16.14
C LEU A 218 12.45 -8.75 15.91
N ASN A 219 13.14 -9.57 15.11
CA ASN A 219 12.73 -10.93 14.78
C ASN A 219 13.71 -11.91 15.38
N PHE A 220 13.20 -12.95 16.04
CA PHE A 220 13.96 -14.10 16.50
C PHE A 220 13.21 -15.35 16.08
N GLY A 221 13.94 -16.39 15.70
CA GLY A 221 13.29 -17.61 15.25
C GLY A 221 14.22 -18.80 15.19
N PHE A 222 13.64 -19.93 14.84
CA PHE A 222 14.34 -21.18 14.60
C PHE A 222 14.16 -21.55 13.13
N VAL A 223 15.24 -21.98 12.48
CA VAL A 223 15.21 -22.46 11.10
C VAL A 223 15.79 -23.86 11.02
N ARG A 224 15.08 -24.74 10.30
CA ARG A 224 15.59 -26.03 9.84
C ARG A 224 15.81 -25.96 8.34
N GLN A 225 17.03 -26.25 7.88
CA GLN A 225 17.39 -26.21 6.47
C GLN A 225 17.97 -27.54 6.03
N GLU A 226 17.67 -27.95 4.81
CA GLU A 226 18.21 -29.17 4.20
C GLU A 226 19.00 -28.82 2.95
N LEU A 227 20.20 -29.38 2.81
CA LEU A 227 21.05 -29.19 1.64
C LEU A 227 21.01 -30.43 0.75
N LYS A 228 20.75 -30.21 -0.54
CA LYS A 228 20.87 -31.22 -1.59
C LYS A 228 21.67 -30.64 -2.74
N ALA A 229 22.91 -31.09 -2.90
CA ALA A 229 23.78 -30.69 -3.99
C ALA A 229 23.60 -31.65 -5.18
N LYS A 230 23.49 -31.11 -6.39
CA LYS A 230 23.43 -31.89 -7.64
C LYS A 230 24.19 -31.15 -8.74
N ASN A 231 24.90 -31.89 -9.59
CA ASN A 231 25.55 -31.37 -10.80
C ASN A 231 26.46 -30.15 -10.54
N LEU A 232 27.25 -30.20 -9.47
CA LEU A 232 28.27 -29.20 -9.20
C LEU A 232 29.54 -29.54 -10.00
N ASN A 233 30.13 -28.54 -10.64
CA ASN A 233 31.43 -28.62 -11.31
C ASN A 233 32.33 -27.54 -10.71
N SER A 234 33.57 -27.90 -10.32
CA SER A 234 34.60 -26.93 -9.93
C SER A 234 35.93 -27.33 -10.55
N ILE A 235 36.75 -26.33 -10.86
CA ILE A 235 38.10 -26.51 -11.40
C ILE A 235 39.12 -26.70 -10.27
N ASP A 236 38.85 -26.17 -9.07
CA ASP A 236 39.87 -26.02 -8.02
C ASP A 236 39.98 -27.21 -7.06
N ASP A 237 38.88 -27.88 -6.72
CA ASP A 237 38.89 -29.09 -5.86
C ASP A 237 37.79 -30.09 -6.28
N PRO A 238 38.06 -30.92 -7.30
CA PRO A 238 37.10 -31.91 -7.79
C PRO A 238 36.71 -32.97 -6.75
N ALA A 239 37.60 -33.28 -5.80
CA ALA A 239 37.37 -34.31 -4.78
C ALA A 239 36.36 -33.82 -3.72
N LEU A 240 36.55 -32.60 -3.21
CA LEU A 240 35.58 -31.95 -2.31
C LEU A 240 34.20 -31.85 -2.97
N ILE A 241 34.12 -31.48 -4.25
CA ILE A 241 32.85 -31.39 -4.97
C ILE A 241 32.18 -32.76 -5.13
N SER A 242 32.93 -33.80 -5.50
CA SER A 242 32.41 -35.17 -5.55
C SER A 242 31.82 -35.58 -4.20
N ASP A 243 32.54 -35.31 -3.12
CA ASP A 243 32.08 -35.65 -1.77
C ASP A 243 30.83 -34.85 -1.37
N ILE A 244 30.76 -33.55 -1.69
CA ILE A 244 29.56 -32.72 -1.45
C ILE A 244 28.34 -33.25 -2.22
N VAL A 245 28.51 -33.61 -3.50
CA VAL A 245 27.38 -34.10 -4.31
C VAL A 245 26.87 -35.46 -3.82
N LYS A 246 27.76 -36.32 -3.31
CA LYS A 246 27.42 -37.67 -2.85
C LYS A 246 27.08 -37.75 -1.36
N SER A 247 27.43 -36.74 -0.58
CA SER A 247 27.18 -36.68 0.86
C SER A 247 25.70 -36.50 1.16
N ASN A 248 25.24 -37.26 2.15
CA ASN A 248 23.96 -37.00 2.80
C ASN A 248 24.18 -35.99 3.93
N PHE A 249 23.79 -34.73 3.72
CA PHE A 249 23.93 -33.68 4.72
C PHE A 249 22.82 -33.74 5.77
N ASN A 250 23.22 -33.67 7.03
CA ASN A 250 22.27 -33.51 8.13
C ASN A 250 21.60 -32.12 8.05
N PRO A 251 20.28 -32.01 8.36
CA PRO A 251 19.60 -30.73 8.37
C PRO A 251 20.22 -29.76 9.40
N SER A 252 20.43 -28.52 8.99
CA SER A 252 20.94 -27.47 9.87
C SER A 252 19.80 -26.87 10.69
N ASN A 253 19.93 -26.89 12.01
CA ASN A 253 18.95 -26.35 12.96
C ASN A 253 19.60 -25.17 13.69
N LYS A 254 19.15 -23.94 13.40
CA LYS A 254 19.82 -22.73 13.88
C LYS A 254 18.83 -21.69 14.38
N ILE A 255 19.27 -20.92 15.37
CA ILE A 255 18.57 -19.71 15.80
C ILE A 255 18.95 -18.59 14.83
N VAL A 256 17.95 -17.84 14.39
CA VAL A 256 18.10 -16.68 13.52
C VAL A 256 17.61 -15.45 14.23
N ALA A 257 18.20 -14.31 13.89
CA ALA A 257 17.82 -13.02 14.41
C ALA A 257 17.87 -11.96 13.30
N GLY A 258 17.07 -10.92 13.45
CA GLY A 258 17.12 -9.81 12.51
C GLY A 258 16.11 -8.70 12.78
N LEU A 259 15.97 -7.82 11.80
CA LEU A 259 15.15 -6.63 11.86
C LEU A 259 14.14 -6.64 10.72
N SER A 260 12.95 -6.10 10.97
CA SER A 260 11.96 -5.86 9.93
C SER A 260 11.36 -4.48 10.02
N LEU A 261 11.04 -3.94 8.85
CA LEU A 261 10.25 -2.74 8.64
C LEU A 261 8.97 -3.10 7.90
N ASN A 262 7.84 -2.95 8.58
CA ASN A 262 6.51 -3.10 7.98
C ASN A 262 5.93 -1.72 7.67
N ILE A 263 5.74 -1.43 6.38
CA ILE A 263 5.13 -0.19 5.88
C ILE A 263 3.65 -0.46 5.61
N VAL A 264 2.80 -0.12 6.57
CA VAL A 264 1.35 -0.31 6.47
C VAL A 264 0.74 0.85 5.72
N PHE A 265 0.10 0.61 4.59
CA PHE A 265 -0.52 1.67 3.81
C PHE A 265 -1.79 2.16 4.50
N GLY A 266 -2.00 3.48 4.54
CA GLY A 266 -3.17 4.09 5.19
C GLY A 266 -4.51 3.80 4.47
N ARG A 267 -4.48 3.47 3.18
CA ARG A 267 -5.65 2.99 2.43
C ARG A 267 -5.82 1.46 2.59
N ASN A 268 -6.89 0.88 2.08
CA ASN A 268 -7.26 -0.55 2.27
C ASN A 268 -7.53 -0.95 3.72
N LEU A 269 -8.11 -0.04 4.51
CA LEU A 269 -8.32 -0.19 5.95
C LEU A 269 -7.05 -0.67 6.68
N ARG A 270 -5.85 -0.31 6.19
CA ARG A 270 -4.57 -0.83 6.74
C ARG A 270 -4.38 -2.35 6.63
N ARG A 271 -5.12 -3.03 5.76
CA ARG A 271 -4.98 -4.47 5.47
C ARG A 271 -3.76 -4.78 4.61
N VAL A 272 -3.22 -3.80 3.91
CA VAL A 272 -2.11 -4.00 2.97
C VAL A 272 -0.84 -3.36 3.53
N SER A 273 0.26 -4.10 3.50
CA SER A 273 1.57 -3.56 3.87
C SER A 273 2.71 -4.14 3.05
N LEU A 274 3.81 -3.37 2.97
CA LEU A 274 5.09 -3.83 2.44
C LEU A 274 6.00 -4.18 3.61
N TYR A 275 6.31 -5.47 3.76
CA TYR A 275 7.12 -6.02 4.84
C TYR A 275 8.53 -6.32 4.33
N ASN A 276 9.50 -5.57 4.84
CA ASN A 276 10.91 -5.70 4.51
C ASN A 276 11.62 -6.30 5.71
N GLN A 277 12.49 -7.27 5.47
CA GLN A 277 13.18 -7.98 6.54
C GLN A 277 14.63 -8.24 6.17
N ILE A 278 15.51 -8.07 7.15
CA ILE A 278 16.91 -8.49 7.10
C ILE A 278 17.12 -9.49 8.22
N LEU A 279 17.59 -10.69 7.90
CA LEU A 279 17.88 -11.77 8.86
C LEU A 279 19.32 -12.23 8.71
N TYR A 280 20.02 -12.38 9.82
CA TYR A 280 21.27 -13.14 9.87
C TYR A 280 20.95 -14.62 10.07
N VAL A 281 21.42 -15.44 9.13
CA VAL A 281 21.11 -16.87 9.09
C VAL A 281 22.41 -17.67 9.12
N PRO A 282 22.88 -18.08 10.31
CA PRO A 282 23.99 -19.02 10.42
C PRO A 282 23.52 -20.41 9.98
N THR A 283 24.41 -21.16 9.35
CA THR A 283 24.11 -22.49 8.82
C THR A 283 25.35 -23.38 8.95
N LEU A 284 25.15 -24.60 9.42
CA LEU A 284 26.18 -25.63 9.48
C LEU A 284 25.60 -26.92 8.92
N TYR A 285 26.21 -27.44 7.86
CA TYR A 285 25.88 -28.75 7.31
C TYR A 285 27.06 -29.69 7.50
N THR A 286 26.81 -30.84 8.12
CA THR A 286 27.78 -31.94 8.22
C THR A 286 27.28 -33.07 7.33
N GLY A 287 28.07 -33.39 6.31
CA GLY A 287 27.82 -34.46 5.36
C GLY A 287 28.82 -35.59 5.54
N LYS A 288 28.36 -36.82 5.34
CA LYS A 288 29.21 -38.01 5.32
C LYS A 288 29.05 -38.73 4.00
N TYR A 289 30.16 -39.18 3.45
CA TYR A 289 30.22 -40.04 2.27
C TYR A 289 31.24 -41.16 2.49
N VAL A 290 30.83 -42.40 2.26
CA VAL A 290 31.72 -43.57 2.36
C VAL A 290 32.56 -43.67 1.10
N LEU A 291 33.88 -43.56 1.25
CA LEU A 291 34.86 -43.65 0.16
C LEU A 291 35.21 -45.10 -0.19
N SER A 292 35.35 -45.95 0.84
CA SER A 292 35.66 -47.38 0.72
C SER A 292 35.06 -48.14 1.89
N ASP A 293 34.50 -49.31 1.59
CA ASP A 293 33.88 -50.20 2.57
C ASP A 293 34.26 -51.65 2.21
N THR A 294 35.26 -52.18 2.91
CA THR A 294 35.81 -53.53 2.73
C THR A 294 36.03 -54.18 4.09
N GLU A 295 36.21 -55.50 4.15
CA GLU A 295 36.37 -56.25 5.42
C GLU A 295 37.52 -55.74 6.31
N THR A 296 38.58 -55.17 5.72
CA THR A 296 39.79 -54.72 6.44
C THR A 296 39.94 -53.20 6.51
N MET A 297 39.23 -52.45 5.66
CA MET A 297 39.38 -51.01 5.55
C MET A 297 38.02 -50.32 5.32
N TYR A 298 37.70 -49.41 6.23
CA TYR A 298 36.59 -48.47 6.12
C TYR A 298 37.14 -47.05 6.05
N SER A 299 36.75 -46.29 5.02
CA SER A 299 37.13 -44.88 4.89
C SER A 299 35.91 -44.01 4.59
N GLU A 300 35.71 -42.97 5.40
CA GLU A 300 34.65 -41.99 5.22
C GLU A 300 35.22 -40.57 5.05
N ALA A 301 34.68 -39.84 4.09
CA ALA A 301 34.86 -38.40 3.98
C ALA A 301 33.76 -37.70 4.80
N CYS A 302 34.18 -36.95 5.82
CA CYS A 302 33.33 -36.01 6.54
C CYS A 302 33.54 -34.61 5.97
N THR A 303 32.47 -33.94 5.56
CA THR A 303 32.51 -32.57 5.04
C THR A 303 31.64 -31.67 5.90
N ASP A 304 32.24 -30.63 6.48
CA ASP A 304 31.55 -29.56 7.19
C ASP A 304 31.51 -28.30 6.32
N LEU A 305 30.29 -27.80 6.08
CA LEU A 305 30.03 -26.53 5.42
C LEU A 305 29.42 -25.56 6.45
N ASP A 306 30.26 -24.66 6.97
CA ASP A 306 29.84 -23.60 7.90
C ASP A 306 29.75 -22.28 7.15
N PHE A 307 28.55 -21.77 6.97
CA PHE A 307 28.35 -20.50 6.31
C PHE A 307 27.22 -19.72 6.93
N ALA A 308 27.32 -18.40 6.84
CA ALA A 308 26.28 -17.49 7.27
C ALA A 308 25.97 -16.53 6.14
N TYR A 309 24.69 -16.17 6.03
CA TYR A 309 24.23 -15.21 5.05
C TYR A 309 23.25 -14.22 5.66
N LEU A 310 23.23 -13.03 5.09
CA LEU A 310 22.18 -12.06 5.29
C LEU A 310 21.07 -12.33 4.28
N ARG A 311 19.88 -12.64 4.78
CA ARG A 311 18.67 -12.74 3.97
C ARG A 311 17.96 -11.40 3.98
N ILE A 312 17.78 -10.81 2.81
CA ILE A 312 16.95 -9.62 2.60
C ILE A 312 15.67 -10.06 1.90
N ALA A 313 14.54 -9.99 2.60
CA ALA A 313 13.23 -10.36 2.09
C ALA A 313 12.33 -9.14 1.91
N ASN A 314 11.70 -9.05 0.74
CA ASN A 314 10.68 -8.04 0.43
C ASN A 314 9.37 -8.78 0.18
N MET A 315 8.37 -8.51 1.01
CA MET A 315 7.10 -9.24 1.01
C MET A 315 5.93 -8.27 1.00
N PHE A 316 4.94 -8.56 0.17
CA PHE A 316 3.62 -7.95 0.26
C PHE A 316 2.79 -8.75 1.26
N ARG A 317 2.20 -8.05 2.24
CA ARG A 317 1.37 -8.64 3.29
C ARG A 317 -0.08 -8.17 3.13
N TYR A 318 -1.01 -9.11 3.15
CA TYR A 318 -2.45 -8.87 3.21
C TYR A 318 -3.03 -9.45 4.50
N ARG A 319 -3.63 -8.59 5.32
CA ARG A 319 -4.32 -8.98 6.55
C ARG A 319 -5.77 -9.33 6.23
N LEU A 320 -6.20 -10.52 6.65
CA LEU A 320 -7.53 -11.05 6.34
C LEU A 320 -8.62 -10.38 7.18
N ASN A 321 -8.31 -9.98 8.40
CA ASN A 321 -9.24 -9.29 9.30
C ASN A 321 -8.52 -8.18 10.10
N ASN A 322 -9.23 -7.07 10.37
CA ASN A 322 -8.74 -5.94 11.17
C ASN A 322 -9.42 -5.82 12.54
N SER A 323 -10.41 -6.65 12.84
CA SER A 323 -11.17 -6.57 14.10
C SER A 323 -10.96 -7.84 14.92
N GLY A 324 -10.27 -7.71 16.05
CA GLY A 324 -10.07 -8.79 17.03
C GLY A 324 -8.64 -8.87 17.58
N VAL A 325 -8.43 -9.76 18.56
CA VAL A 325 -7.11 -10.03 19.17
C VAL A 325 -6.20 -10.82 18.22
N LEU A 326 -6.78 -11.60 17.30
CA LEU A 326 -6.06 -12.44 16.35
C LEU A 326 -6.22 -11.88 14.94
N GLU A 327 -5.09 -11.47 14.34
CA GLU A 327 -5.05 -10.82 13.03
C GLU A 327 -4.35 -11.74 12.00
N PRO A 328 -5.07 -12.70 11.39
CA PRO A 328 -4.45 -13.60 10.42
C PRO A 328 -4.07 -12.84 9.15
N TYR A 329 -2.92 -13.18 8.57
CA TYR A 329 -2.40 -12.53 7.37
C TYR A 329 -1.70 -13.52 6.44
N ILE A 330 -1.58 -13.14 5.17
CA ILE A 330 -0.84 -13.86 4.14
C ILE A 330 0.28 -12.95 3.64
N MET A 331 1.45 -13.53 3.38
CA MET A 331 2.59 -12.83 2.77
C MET A 331 3.04 -13.54 1.50
N LEU A 332 3.36 -12.76 0.47
CA LEU A 332 3.98 -13.24 -0.74
C LEU A 332 5.12 -12.30 -1.10
N GLY A 333 6.27 -12.84 -1.49
CA GLY A 333 7.41 -12.02 -1.82
C GLY A 333 8.60 -12.82 -2.31
N PHE A 334 9.74 -12.14 -2.36
CA PHE A 334 11.02 -12.71 -2.77
C PHE A 334 12.08 -12.37 -1.74
N SER A 335 13.14 -13.16 -1.71
CA SER A 335 14.29 -12.94 -0.83
C SER A 335 15.59 -13.15 -1.58
N ASN A 336 16.57 -12.30 -1.28
CA ASN A 336 17.95 -12.45 -1.74
C ASN A 336 18.83 -12.80 -0.54
N ASN A 337 19.75 -13.75 -0.73
CA ASN A 337 20.68 -14.20 0.30
C ASN A 337 22.09 -13.78 -0.09
N PHE A 338 22.77 -13.05 0.79
CA PHE A 338 24.14 -12.59 0.60
C PHE A 338 25.04 -13.29 1.60
N ASN A 339 25.99 -14.10 1.12
CA ASN A 339 26.94 -14.78 1.99
C ASN A 339 27.84 -13.75 2.68
N VAL A 340 28.00 -13.90 4.00
CA VAL A 340 28.88 -13.05 4.82
C VAL A 340 30.00 -13.83 5.49
N LYS A 341 29.84 -15.15 5.58
CA LYS A 341 30.85 -16.09 6.05
C LYS A 341 30.72 -17.38 5.24
N PHE A 342 31.83 -17.97 4.83
CA PHE A 342 31.86 -19.32 4.27
C PHE A 342 33.20 -19.97 4.65
N ASP A 343 33.12 -21.04 5.42
CA ASP A 343 34.23 -21.92 5.77
C ASP A 343 33.84 -23.36 5.42
N SER A 344 34.75 -24.10 4.81
CA SER A 344 34.56 -25.52 4.51
C SER A 344 35.71 -26.33 5.08
N LYS A 345 35.40 -27.42 5.78
CA LYS A 345 36.39 -28.37 6.28
C LYS A 345 36.08 -29.76 5.75
N ARG A 346 37.11 -30.42 5.23
CA ARG A 346 37.07 -31.82 4.80
C ARG A 346 38.01 -32.61 5.68
N THR A 347 37.52 -33.71 6.25
CA THR A 347 38.31 -34.65 7.05
C THR A 347 38.08 -36.05 6.49
N ILE A 348 39.15 -36.79 6.21
CA ILE A 348 39.07 -38.21 5.89
C ILE A 348 39.34 -38.99 7.16
N ARG A 349 38.40 -39.86 7.53
CA ARG A 349 38.56 -40.83 8.60
C ARG A 349 38.77 -42.20 7.99
N THR A 350 39.93 -42.81 8.24
CA THR A 350 40.23 -44.16 7.77
C THR A 350 40.44 -45.08 8.97
N ILE A 351 39.68 -46.16 9.01
CA ILE A 351 39.78 -47.24 9.98
C ILE A 351 40.37 -48.45 9.25
N ASN A 352 41.56 -48.87 9.67
CA ASN A 352 42.25 -50.03 9.11
C ASN A 352 42.52 -51.01 10.25
N ASN A 353 41.95 -52.21 10.19
CA ASN A 353 42.08 -53.24 11.24
C ASN A 353 41.79 -52.74 12.68
N GLY A 354 40.86 -51.78 12.84
CA GLY A 354 40.50 -51.19 14.13
C GLY A 354 41.35 -50.00 14.57
N GLU A 355 42.42 -49.66 13.85
CA GLU A 355 43.20 -48.44 14.10
C GLU A 355 42.63 -47.26 13.29
N GLU A 356 42.37 -46.14 13.97
CA GLU A 356 41.82 -44.93 13.37
C GLU A 356 42.92 -43.93 13.02
N SER A 357 42.86 -43.41 11.79
CA SER A 357 43.70 -42.30 11.32
C SER A 357 42.84 -41.19 10.72
N LEU A 358 43.22 -39.94 10.99
CA LEU A 358 42.56 -38.73 10.49
C LEU A 358 43.52 -37.98 9.56
N LYS A 359 43.04 -37.56 8.39
CA LYS A 359 43.79 -36.78 7.42
C LYS A 359 43.01 -35.57 6.92
#